data_AF-A0A4Q3CPF1-F1
#
_entry.id   AF-A0A4Q3CPF1-F1
#
_cell.length_a   1.000
_cell.length_b   1.000
_cell.length_c   1.000
_cell.angle_alpha   90.00
_cell.angle_beta   90.00
_cell.angle_gamma   90.00
#
_symmetry.space_group_name_H-M   'P 1'
#
loop_
_entity.id
_entity.type
_entity.pdbx_description
1 polymer ?
#
loop_
_entity_poly.entity_id
_entity_poly.type
_entity_poly.pdbx_seq_one_letter_code
_entity_poly.pdbx_strand_id
1 'polypeptide(L)'
;EWFHRLWARLIGLVFALPFIYFLVRKYFTKDMVMPIVGMFVLAMVLGAYVFWFALKLLIPDNKKVLSASLNRLAIVILVAIGIQFVYGALMAGHKAATVAATWPTINGMWVPENMNQSTSGHYMLENKITIHFMHRGLAYLILLLTIWFTVKAAPVKISGIFNRFKYTPLVFVLIQVLLGIFTLLSSNTIQPNKWRVFETIALSHQMIAMFFMLSMVLQIYLIKTKTGVGTQ
;
A
#
# COMPACT_ATOMS: atom_id res chain seq x y z
N GLU A 1 20.28 16.18 17.57
CA GLU A 1 18.92 16.56 17.12
C GLU A 1 18.87 17.70 16.08
N TRP A 2 19.46 18.88 16.34
CA TRP A 2 19.38 20.04 15.44
C TRP A 2 19.85 19.73 14.01
N PHE A 3 21.00 19.07 13.87
CA PHE A 3 21.55 18.65 12.58
C PHE A 3 20.60 17.73 11.81
N HIS A 4 19.98 16.76 12.48
CA HIS A 4 19.04 15.83 11.86
C HIS A 4 17.76 16.54 11.37
N ARG A 5 17.26 17.54 12.12
CA ARG A 5 16.12 18.39 11.72
C ARG A 5 16.46 19.28 10.52
N LEU A 6 17.67 19.84 10.47
CA LEU A 6 18.14 20.65 9.35
C LEU A 6 18.35 19.79 8.09
N TRP A 7 18.95 18.62 8.24
CA TRP A 7 19.18 17.66 7.16
C TRP A 7 17.89 17.15 6.52
N ALA A 8 16.88 16.80 7.33
CA ALA A 8 15.59 16.36 6.81
C ALA A 8 14.88 17.46 5.97
N ARG A 9 15.00 18.73 6.39
CA ARG A 9 14.45 19.88 5.66
C ARG A 9 15.18 20.14 4.34
N LEU A 10 16.51 20.06 4.35
CA LEU A 10 17.34 20.26 3.15
C LEU A 10 17.13 19.16 2.12
N ILE A 11 17.03 17.89 2.54
CA ILE A 11 16.71 16.78 1.64
C ILE A 11 15.35 17.02 0.97
N GLY A 12 14.33 17.40 1.75
CA GLY A 12 13.02 17.75 1.20
C GLY A 12 13.10 18.82 0.11
N LEU A 13 13.90 19.86 0.32
CA LEU A 13 14.04 20.99 -0.59
C LEU A 13 14.83 20.63 -1.88
N VAL A 14 15.94 19.90 -1.73
CA VAL A 14 16.80 19.46 -2.84
C VAL A 14 16.09 18.46 -3.77
N PHE A 15 15.22 17.61 -3.23
CA PHE A 15 14.43 16.69 -4.05
C PHE A 15 13.11 17.31 -4.55
N ALA A 16 12.46 18.18 -3.78
CA ALA A 16 11.19 18.79 -4.18
C ALA A 16 11.35 19.80 -5.33
N LEU A 17 12.39 20.63 -5.34
CA LEU A 17 12.55 21.66 -6.38
C LEU A 17 12.73 21.07 -7.79
N PRO A 18 13.64 20.12 -8.04
CA PRO A 18 13.77 19.48 -9.34
C PRO A 18 12.51 18.67 -9.69
N PHE A 19 11.90 18.01 -8.71
CA PHE A 19 10.67 17.24 -8.94
C PHE A 19 9.52 18.14 -9.41
N ILE A 20 9.29 19.28 -8.74
CA ILE A 20 8.28 20.27 -9.14
C ILE A 20 8.62 20.83 -10.53
N TYR A 21 9.89 21.16 -10.79
CA TYR A 21 10.35 21.64 -12.09
C TYR A 21 10.04 20.64 -13.23
N PHE A 22 10.43 19.37 -13.06
CA PHE A 22 10.18 18.32 -14.04
C PHE A 22 8.69 18.01 -14.21
N LEU A 23 7.91 18.13 -13.13
CA LEU A 23 6.47 17.93 -13.13
C LEU A 23 5.74 19.03 -13.91
N VAL A 24 6.13 20.29 -13.74
CA VAL A 24 5.60 21.42 -14.52
C VAL A 24 5.97 21.32 -16.00
N ARG A 25 7.17 20.82 -16.31
CA ARG A 25 7.67 20.71 -17.69
C ARG A 25 7.25 19.43 -18.42
N LYS A 26 6.47 18.54 -17.79
CA LYS A 26 5.91 17.31 -18.38
C LYS A 26 6.97 16.34 -18.96
N TYR A 27 8.15 16.25 -18.37
CA TYR A 27 9.24 15.39 -18.87
C TYR A 27 9.04 13.88 -18.65
N PHE A 28 7.93 13.45 -18.07
CA PHE A 28 7.69 12.04 -17.75
C PHE A 28 7.41 11.19 -19.01
N THR A 29 8.45 10.51 -19.53
CA THR A 29 8.34 9.51 -20.60
C THR A 29 7.92 8.14 -20.05
N LYS A 30 7.49 7.22 -20.92
CA LYS A 30 7.08 5.87 -20.52
C LYS A 30 8.21 5.08 -19.83
N ASP A 31 9.45 5.35 -20.21
CA ASP A 31 10.64 4.71 -19.63
C ASP A 31 10.87 5.08 -18.16
N MET A 32 10.27 6.19 -17.69
CA MET A 32 10.38 6.65 -16.31
C MET A 32 9.43 5.93 -15.34
N VAL A 33 8.52 5.08 -15.82
CA VAL A 33 7.54 4.39 -14.96
C VAL A 33 8.25 3.50 -13.93
N MET A 34 9.24 2.70 -14.35
CA MET A 34 9.96 1.80 -13.44
C MET A 34 10.77 2.53 -12.36
N PRO A 35 11.56 3.57 -12.69
CA PRO A 35 12.20 4.41 -11.68
C PRO A 35 11.22 5.01 -10.66
N ILE A 36 10.07 5.53 -11.12
CA ILE A 36 9.06 6.13 -10.23
C ILE A 36 8.45 5.08 -9.30
N VAL A 37 8.15 3.88 -9.81
CA VAL A 37 7.69 2.76 -8.99
C VAL A 37 8.72 2.42 -7.91
N GLY A 38 10.00 2.37 -8.27
CA GLY A 38 11.10 2.13 -7.33
C GLY A 38 11.17 3.18 -6.22
N MET A 39 11.09 4.46 -6.58
CA MET A 39 11.08 5.56 -5.60
C MET A 39 9.86 5.50 -4.67
N PHE A 40 8.69 5.18 -5.20
CA PHE A 40 7.47 5.03 -4.41
C PHE A 40 7.59 3.89 -3.39
N VAL A 41 8.07 2.71 -3.81
CA VAL A 41 8.30 1.58 -2.91
C VAL A 41 9.32 1.94 -1.84
N LEU A 42 10.42 2.60 -2.20
CA LEU A 42 11.42 3.07 -1.25
C LEU A 42 10.83 4.03 -0.20
N ALA A 43 9.97 4.95 -0.62
CA ALA A 43 9.27 5.87 0.30
C ALA A 43 8.39 5.11 1.29
N MET A 44 7.69 4.05 0.86
CA MET A 44 6.87 3.22 1.74
C MET A 44 7.71 2.44 2.76
N VAL A 45 8.85 1.87 2.33
CA VAL A 45 9.80 1.19 3.20
C VAL A 45 10.37 2.15 4.25
N LEU A 46 10.78 3.35 3.83
CA LEU A 46 11.28 4.38 4.73
C LEU A 46 10.21 4.83 5.73
N GLY A 47 8.97 5.03 5.28
CA GLY A 47 7.84 5.35 6.15
C GLY A 47 7.58 4.27 7.20
N ALA A 48 7.60 2.99 6.80
CA ALA A 48 7.47 1.87 7.72
C ALA A 48 8.63 1.82 8.75
N TYR A 49 9.87 2.07 8.30
CA TYR A 49 11.05 2.09 9.15
C TYR A 49 11.00 3.22 10.20
N VAL A 50 10.68 4.45 9.78
CA VAL A 50 10.56 5.60 10.69
C VAL A 50 9.43 5.36 11.70
N PHE A 51 8.30 4.83 11.24
CA PHE A 51 7.20 4.49 12.14
C PHE A 51 7.59 3.40 13.15
N TRP A 52 8.28 2.34 12.70
CA TRP A 52 8.80 1.31 13.59
C TRP A 52 9.77 1.86 14.64
N PHE A 53 10.66 2.78 14.24
CA PHE A 53 11.55 3.48 15.16
C PHE A 53 10.76 4.30 16.19
N ALA A 54 9.72 5.02 15.77
CA ALA A 54 8.83 5.73 16.69
C ALA A 54 8.13 4.79 17.69
N LEU A 55 7.64 3.63 17.23
CA LEU A 55 7.00 2.63 18.11
C LEU A 55 7.98 2.09 19.16
N LYS A 56 9.26 1.89 18.81
CA LYS A 56 10.31 1.50 19.78
C LYS A 56 10.49 2.51 20.91
N LEU A 57 10.30 3.81 20.64
CA LEU A 57 10.43 4.86 21.64
C LEU A 57 9.15 5.03 22.47
N LEU A 58 7.99 4.78 21.88
CA LEU A 58 6.69 5.08 22.48
C LEU A 58 6.06 3.90 23.25
N ILE A 59 6.40 2.65 22.91
CA ILE A 59 5.71 1.47 23.43
C ILE A 59 6.69 0.56 24.19
N PRO A 60 6.56 0.45 25.53
CA PRO A 60 7.38 -0.45 26.34
C PRO A 60 7.16 -1.94 26.00
N ASP A 61 8.22 -2.75 26.15
CA ASP A 61 8.21 -4.18 25.76
C ASP A 61 7.24 -5.05 26.57
N ASN A 62 6.87 -4.65 27.78
CA ASN A 62 5.96 -5.40 28.66
C ASN A 62 4.48 -5.34 28.23
N LYS A 63 4.14 -4.66 27.13
CA LYS A 63 2.77 -4.50 26.62
C LYS A 63 2.48 -5.32 25.35
N LYS A 64 3.38 -6.25 24.97
CA LYS A 64 3.30 -7.04 23.72
C LYS A 64 2.57 -8.38 23.90
N VAL A 65 1.88 -8.81 22.84
CA VAL A 65 1.18 -10.11 22.76
C VAL A 65 2.12 -11.18 22.24
N LEU A 66 2.12 -12.38 22.83
CA LEU A 66 2.88 -13.52 22.32
C LEU A 66 2.01 -14.39 21.42
N SER A 67 2.18 -14.31 20.11
CA SER A 67 1.50 -15.21 19.16
C SER A 67 2.25 -15.32 17.84
N ALA A 68 2.95 -16.44 17.64
CA ALA A 68 3.71 -16.67 16.42
C ALA A 68 2.83 -16.87 15.18
N SER A 69 1.60 -17.39 15.33
CA SER A 69 0.68 -17.53 14.19
C SER A 69 0.14 -16.18 13.72
N LEU A 70 -0.27 -15.31 14.65
CA LEU A 70 -0.75 -13.97 14.31
C LEU A 70 0.35 -13.09 13.72
N ASN A 71 1.56 -13.14 14.28
CA ASN A 71 2.70 -12.39 13.74
C ASN A 71 3.06 -12.85 12.32
N ARG A 72 3.14 -14.16 12.08
CA ARG A 72 3.38 -14.70 10.72
C ARG A 72 2.32 -14.25 9.73
N LEU A 73 1.04 -14.31 10.11
CA LEU A 73 -0.04 -13.82 9.25
C LEU A 73 0.08 -12.32 8.97
N ALA A 74 0.41 -11.51 9.99
CA ALA A 74 0.61 -10.08 9.80
C ALA A 74 1.77 -9.76 8.85
N ILE A 75 2.87 -10.52 8.92
CA ILE A 75 4.00 -10.40 7.98
C ILE A 75 3.58 -10.79 6.56
N VAL A 76 2.86 -11.90 6.40
CA VAL A 76 2.34 -12.33 5.08
C VAL A 76 1.46 -11.24 4.45
N ILE A 77 0.56 -10.65 5.23
CA ILE A 77 -0.27 -9.54 4.78
C ILE A 77 0.58 -8.32 4.41
N LEU A 78 1.58 -7.96 5.24
CA LEU A 78 2.46 -6.82 4.94
C LEU A 78 3.26 -7.02 3.64
N VAL A 79 3.76 -8.23 3.39
CA VAL A 79 4.43 -8.58 2.13
C VAL A 79 3.47 -8.49 0.95
N ALA A 80 2.24 -9.02 1.09
CA ALA A 80 1.21 -8.91 0.07
C ALA A 80 0.84 -7.43 -0.22
N ILE A 81 0.76 -6.58 0.79
CA ILE A 81 0.59 -5.12 0.63
C ILE A 81 1.76 -4.51 -0.15
N GLY A 82 3.00 -4.95 0.12
CA GLY A 82 4.18 -4.51 -0.65
C GLY A 82 4.05 -4.82 -2.14
N ILE A 83 3.60 -6.04 -2.49
CA ILE A 83 3.32 -6.43 -3.88
C ILE A 83 2.15 -5.59 -4.45
N GLN A 84 1.11 -5.34 -3.65
CA GLN A 84 -0.03 -4.50 -4.05
C GLN A 84 0.40 -3.06 -4.36
N PHE A 85 1.36 -2.50 -3.63
CA PHE A 85 1.94 -1.19 -3.88
C PHE A 85 2.70 -1.11 -5.21
N VAL A 86 3.43 -2.18 -5.57
CA VAL A 86 4.05 -2.27 -6.90
C VAL A 86 2.97 -2.21 -7.98
N TYR A 87 1.93 -3.04 -7.89
CA TYR A 87 0.83 -3.01 -8.86
C TYR A 87 0.06 -1.70 -8.84
N GLY A 88 -0.13 -1.06 -7.69
CA GLY A 88 -0.76 0.26 -7.57
C GLY A 88 0.06 1.37 -8.23
N ALA A 89 1.38 1.33 -8.08
CA ALA A 89 2.29 2.26 -8.75
C ALA A 89 2.32 2.01 -10.27
N LEU A 90 2.30 0.74 -10.71
CA LEU A 90 2.18 0.38 -12.13
C LEU A 90 0.83 0.85 -12.72
N MET A 91 -0.27 0.74 -11.97
CA MET A 91 -1.59 1.25 -12.38
C MET A 91 -1.55 2.76 -12.64
N ALA A 92 -0.93 3.51 -11.74
CA ALA A 92 -0.79 4.96 -11.89
C ALA A 92 0.16 5.32 -13.05
N GLY A 93 1.33 4.68 -13.14
CA GLY A 93 2.35 4.95 -14.16
C GLY A 93 1.89 4.64 -15.58
N HIS A 94 1.18 3.53 -15.79
CA HIS A 94 0.65 3.15 -17.10
C HIS A 94 -0.67 3.82 -17.45
N LYS A 95 -1.21 4.67 -16.56
CA LYS A 95 -2.58 5.20 -16.64
C LYS A 95 -3.58 4.06 -16.90
N ALA A 96 -3.41 2.95 -16.19
CA ALA A 96 -4.21 1.76 -16.42
C ALA A 96 -5.67 1.99 -16.02
N ALA A 97 -5.95 2.85 -15.03
CA ALA A 97 -7.32 3.10 -14.54
C ALA A 97 -8.36 3.44 -15.63
N THR A 98 -7.94 4.01 -16.78
CA THR A 98 -8.84 4.37 -17.89
C THR A 98 -9.23 3.21 -18.80
N VAL A 99 -8.59 2.04 -18.71
CA VAL A 99 -8.85 0.94 -19.67
C VAL A 99 -9.97 0.00 -19.24
N ALA A 100 -10.38 0.04 -17.98
CA ALA A 100 -11.43 -0.84 -17.46
C ALA A 100 -12.15 -0.22 -16.27
N ALA A 101 -13.21 0.54 -16.52
CA ALA A 101 -13.95 1.28 -15.49
C ALA A 101 -15.09 0.48 -14.81
N THR A 102 -15.31 -0.77 -15.20
CA THR A 102 -16.38 -1.60 -14.63
C THR A 102 -15.93 -2.34 -13.38
N TRP A 103 -16.87 -2.62 -12.48
CA TRP A 103 -16.69 -3.48 -11.30
C TRP A 103 -18.00 -4.27 -11.09
N PRO A 104 -17.96 -5.56 -10.68
CA PRO A 104 -16.78 -6.34 -10.25
C PRO A 104 -15.94 -6.90 -11.41
N THR A 105 -16.53 -7.09 -12.59
CA THR A 105 -15.84 -7.58 -13.78
C THR A 105 -14.93 -6.54 -14.42
N ILE A 106 -13.97 -6.96 -15.22
CA ILE A 106 -13.10 -6.11 -16.05
C ILE A 106 -13.66 -6.11 -17.47
N ASN A 107 -14.36 -5.03 -17.85
CA ASN A 107 -15.06 -4.87 -19.14
C ASN A 107 -16.02 -6.04 -19.45
N GLY A 108 -16.79 -6.46 -18.44
CA GLY A 108 -17.75 -7.57 -18.56
C GLY A 108 -17.16 -8.98 -18.41
N MET A 109 -15.83 -9.12 -18.33
CA MET A 109 -15.16 -10.40 -18.16
C MET A 109 -14.62 -10.58 -16.73
N TRP A 110 -14.70 -11.80 -16.20
CA TRP A 110 -14.06 -12.17 -14.93
C TRP A 110 -12.55 -12.42 -15.12
N VAL A 111 -12.19 -13.07 -16.22
CA VAL A 111 -10.82 -13.29 -16.66
C VAL A 111 -10.71 -12.71 -18.07
N PRO A 112 -10.13 -11.51 -18.24
CA PRO A 112 -10.03 -10.88 -19.54
C PRO A 112 -9.15 -11.66 -20.52
N GLU A 113 -9.48 -11.57 -21.80
CA GLU A 113 -8.60 -12.02 -22.88
C GLU A 113 -7.39 -11.07 -23.06
N ASN A 114 -6.38 -11.50 -23.81
CA ASN A 114 -5.21 -10.68 -24.20
C ASN A 114 -4.30 -10.22 -23.04
N MET A 115 -4.35 -10.87 -21.89
CA MET A 115 -3.47 -10.56 -20.74
C MET A 115 -1.99 -10.91 -20.97
N ASN A 116 -1.68 -11.79 -21.92
CA ASN A 116 -0.32 -12.24 -22.22
C ASN A 116 0.39 -11.38 -23.29
N GLN A 117 -0.26 -10.35 -23.82
CA GLN A 117 0.34 -9.48 -24.84
C GLN A 117 1.33 -8.48 -24.20
N SER A 118 2.56 -8.43 -24.72
CA SER A 118 3.59 -7.45 -24.33
C SER A 118 4.62 -7.30 -25.44
N THR A 119 5.21 -6.10 -25.53
CA THR A 119 6.28 -5.79 -26.49
C THR A 119 7.64 -6.32 -26.03
N SER A 120 7.91 -6.35 -24.72
CA SER A 120 9.19 -6.82 -24.14
C SER A 120 9.16 -8.27 -23.67
N GLY A 121 7.98 -8.90 -23.64
CA GLY A 121 7.75 -10.20 -23.01
C GLY A 121 7.35 -10.12 -21.54
N HIS A 122 7.43 -8.94 -20.91
CA HIS A 122 7.06 -8.72 -19.51
C HIS A 122 5.60 -8.26 -19.34
N TYR A 123 4.64 -9.08 -19.78
CA TYR A 123 3.21 -8.73 -19.79
C TYR A 123 2.64 -8.38 -18.41
N MET A 124 3.13 -8.97 -17.32
CA MET A 124 2.65 -8.64 -15.96
C MET A 124 2.97 -7.21 -15.53
N LEU A 125 3.98 -6.58 -16.16
CA LEU A 125 4.46 -5.25 -15.80
C LEU A 125 3.99 -4.15 -16.76
N GLU A 126 3.58 -4.51 -17.97
CA GLU A 126 3.25 -3.57 -19.05
C GLU A 126 1.78 -3.62 -19.48
N ASN A 127 1.18 -4.82 -19.46
CA ASN A 127 -0.17 -5.00 -19.97
C ASN A 127 -1.17 -4.43 -18.97
N LYS A 128 -1.87 -3.37 -19.38
CA LYS A 128 -2.80 -2.64 -18.52
C LYS A 128 -3.92 -3.51 -17.97
N ILE A 129 -4.42 -4.46 -18.76
CA ILE A 129 -5.49 -5.38 -18.34
C ILE A 129 -4.96 -6.37 -17.31
N THR A 130 -3.76 -6.90 -17.52
CA THR A 130 -3.09 -7.78 -16.53
C THR A 130 -2.81 -7.05 -15.23
N ILE A 131 -2.32 -5.82 -15.28
CA ILE A 131 -2.10 -4.99 -14.09
C ILE A 131 -3.42 -4.80 -13.33
N HIS A 132 -4.55 -4.51 -14.01
CA HIS A 132 -5.88 -4.44 -13.39
C HIS A 132 -6.26 -5.76 -12.71
N PHE A 133 -6.14 -6.87 -13.44
CA PHE A 133 -6.51 -8.20 -12.95
C PHE A 133 -5.71 -8.57 -11.69
N MET A 134 -4.38 -8.42 -11.75
CA MET A 134 -3.49 -8.70 -10.63
C MET A 134 -3.74 -7.78 -9.43
N HIS A 135 -3.89 -6.46 -9.66
CA HIS A 135 -4.15 -5.51 -8.59
C HIS A 135 -5.48 -5.77 -7.88
N ARG A 136 -6.56 -6.08 -8.62
CA ARG A 136 -7.88 -6.38 -8.03
C ARG A 136 -7.89 -7.74 -7.33
N GLY A 137 -7.35 -8.77 -7.97
CA GLY A 137 -7.26 -10.11 -7.40
C GLY A 137 -6.48 -10.13 -6.09
N LEU A 138 -5.33 -9.45 -6.06
CA LEU A 138 -4.51 -9.31 -4.87
C LEU A 138 -5.20 -8.46 -3.79
N ALA A 139 -5.97 -7.42 -4.16
CA ALA A 139 -6.77 -6.65 -3.19
C ALA A 139 -7.81 -7.53 -2.48
N TYR A 140 -8.51 -8.41 -3.20
CA TYR A 140 -9.48 -9.34 -2.59
C TYR A 140 -8.78 -10.36 -1.69
N LEU A 141 -7.64 -10.91 -2.12
CA LEU A 141 -6.85 -11.82 -1.29
C LEU A 141 -6.42 -11.14 0.01
N ILE A 142 -5.91 -9.91 -0.06
CA ILE A 142 -5.51 -9.12 1.11
C ILE A 142 -6.71 -8.88 2.03
N LEU A 143 -7.87 -8.49 1.49
CA LEU A 143 -9.10 -8.31 2.28
C LEU A 143 -9.44 -9.58 3.07
N LEU A 144 -9.45 -10.75 2.41
CA LEU A 144 -9.74 -12.03 3.06
C LEU A 144 -8.71 -12.37 4.15
N LEU A 145 -7.42 -12.16 3.87
CA LEU A 145 -6.35 -12.39 4.85
C LEU A 145 -6.48 -11.43 6.05
N THR A 146 -6.85 -10.17 5.84
CA THR A 146 -7.06 -9.20 6.92
C THR A 146 -8.29 -9.53 7.74
N ILE A 147 -9.40 -9.97 7.13
CA ILE A 147 -10.56 -10.49 7.86
C ILE A 147 -10.13 -11.69 8.72
N TRP A 148 -9.38 -12.63 8.14
CA TRP A 148 -8.88 -13.80 8.87
C TRP A 148 -7.96 -13.41 10.05
N PHE A 149 -7.09 -12.43 9.85
CA PHE A 149 -6.26 -11.85 10.92
C PHE A 149 -7.13 -11.27 12.03
N THR A 150 -8.15 -10.48 11.70
CA THR A 150 -9.05 -9.88 12.68
C THR A 150 -9.86 -10.93 13.45
N VAL A 151 -10.37 -11.97 12.79
CA VAL A 151 -11.06 -13.08 13.44
C VAL A 151 -10.14 -13.79 14.44
N LYS A 152 -8.89 -14.07 14.07
CA LYS A 152 -7.90 -14.67 14.97
C LYS A 152 -7.47 -13.73 16.12
N ALA A 153 -7.44 -12.42 15.89
CA ALA A 153 -7.04 -11.42 16.89
C ALA A 153 -8.17 -11.06 17.87
N ALA A 154 -9.44 -11.19 17.46
CA ALA A 154 -10.61 -10.86 18.26
C ALA A 154 -10.64 -11.53 19.65
N PRO A 155 -10.41 -12.86 19.81
CA PRO A 155 -10.46 -13.51 21.13
C PRO A 155 -9.29 -13.18 22.05
N VAL A 156 -8.20 -12.57 21.54
CA VAL A 156 -7.05 -12.17 22.36
C VAL A 156 -7.43 -10.97 23.21
N LYS A 157 -7.45 -11.14 24.55
CA LYS A 157 -7.90 -10.13 25.53
C LYS A 157 -6.77 -9.55 26.41
N ILE A 158 -5.61 -9.26 25.84
CA ILE A 158 -4.51 -8.62 26.59
C ILE A 158 -4.81 -7.11 26.70
N SER A 159 -4.93 -6.61 27.94
CA SER A 159 -5.61 -5.37 28.35
C SER A 159 -4.93 -4.03 27.99
N GLY A 160 -4.14 -3.97 26.93
CA GLY A 160 -3.36 -2.78 26.59
C GLY A 160 -3.71 -2.16 25.24
N ILE A 161 -2.64 -1.78 24.54
CA ILE A 161 -2.65 -1.08 23.26
C ILE A 161 -3.17 -2.00 22.14
N PHE A 162 -2.87 -3.30 22.19
CA PHE A 162 -3.30 -4.27 21.18
C PHE A 162 -4.83 -4.32 21.02
N ASN A 163 -5.59 -4.42 22.12
CA ASN A 163 -7.06 -4.46 22.05
C ASN A 163 -7.67 -3.19 21.45
N ARG A 164 -7.04 -2.03 21.64
CA ARG A 164 -7.48 -0.75 21.07
C ARG A 164 -7.28 -0.70 19.56
N PHE A 165 -6.20 -1.29 19.05
CA PHE A 165 -5.79 -1.15 17.65
C PHE A 165 -5.95 -2.41 16.80
N LYS A 166 -6.34 -3.57 17.35
CA LYS A 166 -6.42 -4.83 16.58
C LYS A 166 -7.44 -4.82 15.42
N TYR A 167 -8.41 -3.91 15.44
CA TYR A 167 -9.41 -3.75 14.39
C TYR A 167 -9.04 -2.70 13.34
N THR A 168 -8.00 -1.88 13.57
CA THR A 168 -7.63 -0.83 12.60
C THR A 168 -7.24 -1.35 11.22
N PRO A 169 -6.56 -2.50 11.07
CA PRO A 169 -6.30 -3.03 9.73
C PRO A 169 -7.57 -3.33 8.94
N LEU A 170 -8.60 -3.89 9.61
CA LEU A 170 -9.88 -4.19 8.97
C LEU A 170 -10.61 -2.91 8.53
N VAL A 171 -10.63 -1.89 9.38
CA VAL A 171 -11.26 -0.60 9.04
C VAL A 171 -10.57 0.02 7.83
N PHE A 172 -9.24 0.11 7.82
CA PHE A 172 -8.52 0.71 6.71
C PHE A 172 -8.64 -0.11 5.41
N VAL A 173 -8.60 -1.44 5.45
CA VAL A 173 -8.76 -2.24 4.21
C VAL A 173 -10.17 -2.11 3.61
N LEU A 174 -11.21 -1.99 4.45
CA LEU A 174 -12.57 -1.78 3.97
C LEU A 174 -12.71 -0.41 3.29
N ILE A 175 -12.20 0.65 3.92
CA ILE A 175 -12.15 1.99 3.31
C ILE A 175 -11.34 1.94 2.01
N GLN A 176 -10.21 1.22 2.01
CA GLN A 176 -9.34 1.09 0.83
C GLN A 176 -10.06 0.46 -0.36
N VAL A 177 -10.79 -0.65 -0.13
CA VAL A 177 -11.56 -1.33 -1.18
C VAL A 177 -12.67 -0.42 -1.72
N LEU A 178 -13.41 0.26 -0.84
CA LEU A 178 -14.44 1.22 -1.26
C LEU A 178 -13.87 2.36 -2.10
N LEU A 179 -12.79 2.98 -1.64
CA LEU A 179 -12.10 4.04 -2.40
C LEU A 179 -11.57 3.51 -3.73
N GLY A 180 -11.05 2.29 -3.78
CA GLY A 180 -10.55 1.68 -5.02
C GLY A 180 -11.65 1.46 -6.05
N ILE A 181 -12.83 0.99 -5.60
CA ILE A 181 -14.02 0.87 -6.44
C ILE A 181 -14.45 2.25 -6.96
N PHE A 182 -14.51 3.27 -6.09
CA PHE A 182 -14.89 4.61 -6.53
C PHE A 182 -13.87 5.27 -7.47
N THR A 183 -12.57 5.07 -7.25
CA THR A 183 -11.51 5.50 -8.20
C THR A 183 -11.76 4.89 -9.57
N LEU A 184 -12.16 3.62 -9.60
CA LEU A 184 -12.44 2.93 -10.85
C LEU A 184 -13.68 3.45 -11.57
N LEU A 185 -14.80 3.57 -10.86
CA LEU A 185 -16.07 4.03 -11.44
C LEU A 185 -15.98 5.48 -11.92
N SER A 186 -15.16 6.30 -11.25
CA SER A 186 -14.92 7.69 -11.64
C SER A 186 -13.86 7.85 -12.75
N SER A 187 -13.17 6.79 -13.17
CA SER A 187 -12.07 6.89 -14.14
C SER A 187 -12.51 7.33 -15.54
N ASN A 188 -13.78 7.12 -15.90
CA ASN A 188 -14.38 7.61 -17.14
C ASN A 188 -14.53 9.14 -17.17
N THR A 189 -14.41 9.81 -16.02
CA THR A 189 -14.61 11.26 -15.89
C THR A 189 -13.30 12.07 -15.93
N ILE A 190 -12.17 11.40 -16.15
CA ILE A 190 -10.84 12.01 -16.15
C ILE A 190 -10.74 13.06 -17.24
N GLN A 191 -10.29 14.26 -16.88
CA GLN A 191 -10.00 15.34 -17.81
C GLN A 191 -8.52 15.74 -17.69
N PRO A 192 -7.75 15.73 -18.79
CA PRO A 192 -6.36 16.15 -18.76
C PRO A 192 -6.18 17.56 -18.18
N ASN A 193 -5.24 17.72 -17.25
CA ASN A 193 -4.88 18.98 -16.58
C ASN A 193 -5.99 19.63 -15.73
N LYS A 194 -7.01 18.89 -15.30
CA LYS A 194 -8.01 19.40 -14.36
C LYS A 194 -8.15 18.47 -13.17
N TRP A 195 -8.05 19.05 -11.97
CA TRP A 195 -8.33 18.32 -10.74
C TRP A 195 -9.84 18.17 -10.55
N ARG A 196 -10.32 16.93 -10.45
CA ARG A 196 -11.72 16.59 -10.25
C ARG A 196 -11.85 15.51 -9.18
N VAL A 197 -13.04 14.91 -9.13
CA VAL A 197 -13.41 13.87 -8.18
C VAL A 197 -12.47 12.65 -8.29
N PHE A 198 -12.09 12.25 -9.51
CA PHE A 198 -11.18 11.12 -9.72
C PHE A 198 -9.85 11.32 -8.99
N GLU A 199 -9.19 12.46 -9.19
CA GLU A 199 -7.88 12.77 -8.58
C GLU A 199 -7.96 12.74 -7.06
N THR A 200 -9.00 13.37 -6.49
CA THR A 200 -9.23 13.37 -5.04
C THR A 200 -9.42 11.96 -4.47
N ILE A 201 -10.24 11.13 -5.12
CA ILE A 201 -10.52 9.76 -4.64
C ILE A 201 -9.27 8.89 -4.83
N ALA A 202 -8.57 9.00 -5.96
CA ALA A 202 -7.35 8.24 -6.23
C ALA A 202 -6.24 8.56 -5.22
N LEU A 203 -6.05 9.83 -4.85
CA LEU A 203 -5.08 10.21 -3.83
C LEU A 203 -5.50 9.80 -2.42
N SER A 204 -6.79 9.89 -2.13
CA SER A 204 -7.35 9.39 -0.87
C SER A 204 -7.14 7.87 -0.76
N HIS A 205 -7.35 7.12 -1.85
CA HIS A 205 -7.05 5.70 -1.93
C HIS A 205 -5.56 5.43 -1.68
N GLN A 206 -4.64 6.20 -2.25
CA GLN A 206 -3.20 6.04 -1.96
C GLN A 206 -2.87 6.33 -0.49
N MET A 207 -3.43 7.38 0.09
CA MET A 207 -3.19 7.78 1.47
C MET A 207 -3.73 6.77 2.49
N ILE A 208 -4.96 6.26 2.29
CA ILE A 208 -5.52 5.21 3.14
C ILE A 208 -4.70 3.91 3.02
N ALA A 209 -4.16 3.59 1.85
CA ALA A 209 -3.25 2.47 1.67
C ALA A 209 -2.02 2.57 2.60
N MET A 210 -1.46 3.78 2.75
CA MET A 210 -0.34 4.02 3.66
C MET A 210 -0.74 3.78 5.12
N PHE A 211 -1.90 4.29 5.55
CA PHE A 211 -2.39 4.03 6.91
C PHE A 211 -2.70 2.55 7.16
N PHE A 212 -3.22 1.85 6.16
CA PHE A 212 -3.41 0.41 6.24
C PHE A 212 -2.07 -0.32 6.45
N MET A 213 -1.05 0.01 5.66
CA MET A 213 0.30 -0.54 5.81
C MET A 213 0.88 -0.25 7.21
N LEU A 214 0.81 1.00 7.68
CA LEU A 214 1.30 1.37 9.01
C LEU A 214 0.53 0.67 10.13
N SER A 215 -0.77 0.42 9.95
CA SER A 215 -1.56 -0.35 10.90
C SER A 215 -1.07 -1.80 11.00
N MET A 216 -0.61 -2.41 9.90
CA MET A 216 -0.01 -3.74 9.89
C MET A 216 1.38 -3.75 10.54
N VAL A 217 2.20 -2.73 10.29
CA VAL A 217 3.48 -2.53 10.98
C VAL A 217 3.26 -2.44 12.50
N LEU A 218 2.24 -1.71 12.94
CA LEU A 218 1.84 -1.65 14.35
C LEU A 218 1.45 -3.04 14.89
N GLN A 219 0.65 -3.82 14.16
CA GLN A 219 0.29 -5.18 14.61
C GLN A 219 1.53 -6.06 14.77
N ILE A 220 2.46 -6.05 13.81
CA ILE A 220 3.71 -6.82 13.88
C ILE A 220 4.54 -6.38 15.08
N TYR A 221 4.61 -5.07 15.35
CA TYR A 221 5.35 -4.54 16.50
C TYR A 221 4.73 -4.98 17.85
N LEU A 222 3.40 -4.97 17.94
CA LEU A 222 2.66 -5.34 19.15
C LEU A 222 2.62 -6.86 19.40
N ILE A 223 2.84 -7.69 18.37
CA ILE A 223 2.81 -9.15 18.48
C ILE A 223 4.23 -9.70 18.39
N LYS A 224 4.78 -10.14 19.52
CA LYS A 224 6.11 -10.74 19.62
C LYS A 224 6.04 -12.25 19.31
N THR A 225 7.01 -12.76 18.56
CA THR A 225 7.28 -14.20 18.46
C THR A 225 8.07 -14.61 19.71
N LYS A 226 7.75 -15.76 20.33
CA LYS A 226 8.67 -16.34 21.33
C LYS A 226 9.98 -16.64 20.59
N THR A 227 10.97 -15.76 20.74
CA THR A 227 12.34 -16.06 20.34
C THR A 227 12.84 -17.11 21.31
N GLY A 228 12.89 -18.36 20.87
CA GLY A 228 13.58 -19.42 21.59
C GLY A 228 15.08 -19.21 21.49
N VAL A 229 15.63 -18.25 22.24
CA VAL A 229 17.01 -18.25 22.74
C VAL A 229 17.00 -17.41 24.02
N GLY A 230 16.66 -18.08 25.11
CA GLY A 230 16.98 -17.68 26.46
C GLY A 230 17.53 -18.92 27.13
N THR A 231 18.74 -19.32 26.76
CA THR A 231 19.57 -20.10 27.68
C THR A 231 19.98 -19.16 28.80
N GLN A 232 19.85 -19.71 30.00
CA GLN A 232 19.94 -19.10 31.33
C GLN A 232 21.16 -18.21 31.53
#